data_AF-G8TAV9-F1
#
_entry.id   AF-G8TAV9-F1
#
_cell.length_a   1.000
_cell.length_b   1.000
_cell.length_c   1.000
_cell.angle_alpha   90.00
_cell.angle_beta   90.00
_cell.angle_gamma   90.00
#
_symmetry.space_group_name_H-M   'P 1'
#
loop_
_entity.id
_entity.type
_entity.pdbx_description
1 polymer ?
#
loop_
_entity_poly.entity_id
_entity_poly.type
_entity_poly.pdbx_seq_one_letter_code
_entity_poly.pdbx_strand_id
1 'polypeptide(L)'
;MQRSVLISILVLFLISCNSNPTPQPVDSGTKQAPVETKMDTTVNATASQTSIPKEREIFNVSKKMGDHAVLDSADYNVIDNYLLYDHDEDGSEGIGLNIFNYLKGNKPANESYLNFLNNKDAALREKVLPKLIGIMCIDMADNKYTYKGLVKDFSLFKESKAAEKALKTCIANNVED
;
A
#
# COMPACT_ATOMS: atom_id res chain seq x y z
N MET A 1 -48.31 21.93 6.78
CA MET A 1 -48.40 20.49 7.09
C MET A 1 -47.89 19.70 5.89
N GLN A 2 -46.73 19.06 6.03
CA GLN A 2 -46.44 17.67 5.59
C GLN A 2 -44.94 17.45 5.80
N ARG A 3 -44.63 16.62 6.80
CA ARG A 3 -43.30 16.06 7.06
C ARG A 3 -43.20 14.80 6.21
N SER A 4 -42.13 14.66 5.42
CA SER A 4 -41.77 13.37 4.82
C SER A 4 -40.52 12.84 5.49
N VAL A 5 -40.64 11.57 5.84
CA VAL A 5 -39.84 10.80 6.79
C VAL A 5 -38.60 10.20 6.11
N LEU A 6 -37.46 10.31 6.79
CA LEU A 6 -36.23 9.56 6.52
C LEU A 6 -36.45 8.06 6.79
N ILE A 7 -36.05 7.20 5.86
CA ILE A 7 -35.87 5.77 6.13
C ILE A 7 -34.43 5.41 5.74
N SER A 8 -33.55 5.38 6.75
CA SER A 8 -32.26 4.69 6.68
C SER A 8 -32.48 3.21 6.97
N ILE A 9 -32.02 2.33 6.09
CA ILE A 9 -31.94 0.89 6.34
C ILE A 9 -30.50 0.58 6.72
N LEU A 10 -30.27 0.34 8.01
CA LEU A 10 -29.01 -0.16 8.56
C LEU A 10 -29.08 -1.70 8.57
N VAL A 11 -28.28 -2.37 7.76
CA VAL A 11 -28.15 -3.83 7.78
C VAL A 11 -26.92 -4.21 8.61
N LEU A 12 -27.15 -4.71 9.82
CA LEU A 12 -26.13 -5.27 10.71
C LEU A 12 -25.99 -6.77 10.43
N PHE A 13 -24.85 -7.19 9.86
CA PHE A 13 -24.47 -8.60 9.83
C PHE A 13 -23.77 -8.96 11.16
N LEU A 14 -24.49 -9.66 12.03
CA LEU A 14 -23.92 -10.37 13.17
C LEU A 14 -23.45 -11.75 12.70
N ILE A 15 -22.15 -11.93 12.47
CA ILE A 15 -21.56 -13.27 12.35
C ILE A 15 -21.12 -13.70 13.75
N SER A 16 -21.87 -14.67 14.27
CA SER A 16 -21.65 -15.31 15.57
C SER A 16 -20.30 -16.00 15.64
N CYS A 17 -19.63 -15.82 16.78
CA CYS A 17 -18.52 -16.64 17.25
C CYS A 17 -18.96 -18.11 17.33
N ASN A 18 -18.24 -19.02 16.69
CA ASN A 18 -18.37 -20.45 16.96
C ASN A 18 -17.37 -20.81 18.06
N SER A 19 -17.87 -21.06 19.27
CA SER A 19 -17.10 -21.58 20.39
C SER A 19 -17.47 -23.05 20.57
N ASN A 20 -16.50 -23.95 20.47
CA ASN A 20 -16.64 -25.29 21.03
C ASN A 20 -15.34 -25.72 21.71
N PRO A 21 -15.42 -26.58 22.75
CA PRO A 21 -14.63 -26.43 23.95
C PRO A 21 -13.47 -27.42 24.01
N THR A 22 -12.40 -26.97 24.65
CA THR A 22 -11.29 -27.79 25.13
C THR A 22 -11.77 -28.76 26.21
N PRO A 23 -11.30 -30.01 26.23
CA PRO A 23 -11.19 -30.80 27.45
C PRO A 23 -9.72 -30.82 27.93
N GLN A 24 -9.50 -30.43 29.19
CA GLN A 24 -8.27 -30.79 29.94
C GLN A 24 -8.46 -32.17 30.64
N PRO A 25 -7.55 -32.63 31.52
CA PRO A 25 -6.52 -33.62 31.23
C PRO A 25 -6.75 -34.94 32.01
N VAL A 26 -6.05 -36.02 31.66
CA VAL A 26 -5.96 -37.21 32.52
C VAL A 26 -4.53 -37.74 32.53
N ASP A 27 -3.96 -37.80 33.74
CA ASP A 27 -2.68 -38.40 34.08
C ASP A 27 -2.94 -39.68 34.90
N SER A 28 -2.16 -40.75 34.67
CA SER A 28 -1.68 -41.73 35.67
C SER A 28 -1.09 -43.02 35.04
N GLY A 29 0.25 -43.13 35.07
CA GLY A 29 1.09 -44.33 35.38
C GLY A 29 1.07 -45.55 34.42
N THR A 30 2.12 -46.37 34.22
CA THR A 30 3.48 -46.54 34.79
C THR A 30 4.25 -47.58 33.91
N LYS A 31 5.52 -47.29 33.58
CA LYS A 31 6.69 -48.17 33.23
C LYS A 31 6.66 -49.15 32.03
N GLN A 32 7.52 -48.88 31.05
CA GLN A 32 8.64 -49.77 30.64
C GLN A 32 9.61 -49.03 29.69
N ALA A 33 10.90 -49.20 29.93
CA ALA A 33 12.03 -48.94 29.01
C ALA A 33 13.05 -50.07 29.23
N PRO A 34 14.07 -50.31 28.38
CA PRO A 34 14.47 -49.60 27.13
C PRO A 34 14.82 -50.54 25.95
N VAL A 35 14.75 -50.06 24.69
CA VAL A 35 15.72 -50.42 23.63
C VAL A 35 15.83 -49.22 22.66
N GLU A 36 17.07 -48.81 22.41
CA GLU A 36 17.51 -47.73 21.51
C GLU A 36 17.09 -47.96 20.06
N THR A 37 16.81 -46.88 19.30
CA THR A 37 17.48 -46.57 18.02
C THR A 37 17.15 -45.14 17.57
N LYS A 38 18.21 -44.34 17.39
CA LYS A 38 18.35 -43.07 16.65
C LYS A 38 17.22 -42.71 15.66
N MET A 39 16.69 -41.50 15.78
CA MET A 39 17.06 -40.41 14.86
C MET A 39 16.60 -39.06 15.42
N ASP A 40 17.55 -38.14 15.39
CA ASP A 40 17.40 -36.73 15.67
C ASP A 40 16.34 -36.14 14.73
N THR A 41 15.25 -35.64 15.30
CA THR A 41 14.40 -34.69 14.60
C THR A 41 14.04 -33.62 15.61
N THR A 42 14.98 -32.69 15.75
CA THR A 42 14.69 -31.34 16.21
C THR A 42 13.51 -30.81 15.38
N VAL A 43 12.31 -30.83 15.96
CA VAL A 43 11.13 -30.19 15.37
C VAL A 43 11.34 -28.68 15.51
N ASN A 44 12.12 -28.12 14.60
CA ASN A 44 12.03 -26.70 14.30
C ASN A 44 10.65 -26.50 13.69
N ALA A 45 9.70 -26.07 14.52
CA ALA A 45 8.49 -25.43 14.06
C ALA A 45 8.87 -24.07 13.43
N THR A 46 9.48 -24.12 12.24
CA THR A 46 9.56 -22.97 11.37
C THR A 46 8.15 -22.77 10.86
N ALA A 47 7.38 -21.93 11.57
CA ALA A 47 6.17 -21.35 11.02
C ALA A 47 6.53 -20.81 9.64
N SER A 48 6.02 -21.47 8.60
CA SER A 48 6.12 -20.98 7.24
C SER A 48 5.27 -19.72 7.18
N GLN A 49 5.89 -18.57 7.49
CA GLN A 49 5.43 -17.29 7.00
C GLN A 49 5.48 -17.44 5.48
N THR A 50 4.33 -17.75 4.90
CA THR A 50 4.08 -17.54 3.48
C THR A 50 4.17 -16.03 3.31
N SER A 51 5.38 -15.53 3.07
CA SER A 51 5.58 -14.14 2.68
C SER A 51 4.73 -13.94 1.45
N ILE A 52 3.74 -13.06 1.54
CA ILE A 52 3.03 -12.58 0.35
C ILE A 52 4.13 -12.12 -0.60
N PRO A 53 4.18 -12.63 -1.85
CA PRO A 53 5.14 -12.13 -2.82
C PRO A 53 5.04 -10.60 -2.87
N LYS A 54 6.17 -9.90 -2.84
CA LYS A 54 6.19 -8.42 -2.76
C LYS A 54 5.30 -7.76 -3.83
N GLU A 55 5.27 -8.35 -5.02
CA GLU A 55 4.36 -8.00 -6.12
C GLU A 55 2.87 -7.95 -5.69
N ARG A 56 2.40 -8.87 -4.84
CA ARG A 56 1.01 -8.87 -4.34
C ARG A 56 0.72 -7.77 -3.33
N GLU A 57 1.72 -7.20 -2.67
CA GLU A 57 1.49 -6.15 -1.68
C GLU A 57 1.06 -4.84 -2.36
N ILE A 58 1.73 -4.45 -3.45
CA ILE A 58 1.38 -3.20 -4.16
C ILE A 58 -0.03 -3.29 -4.77
N PHE A 59 -0.46 -4.43 -5.29
CA PHE A 59 -1.84 -4.58 -5.80
C PHE A 59 -2.90 -4.42 -4.71
N ASN A 60 -2.62 -4.87 -3.47
CA ASN A 60 -3.53 -4.64 -2.35
C ASN A 60 -3.64 -3.16 -1.99
N VAL A 61 -2.51 -2.44 -1.97
CA VAL A 61 -2.50 -0.99 -1.73
C VAL A 61 -3.14 -0.23 -2.89
N SER A 62 -2.91 -0.66 -4.13
CA SER A 62 -3.54 -0.13 -5.34
C SER A 62 -5.06 -0.27 -5.29
N LYS A 63 -5.57 -1.43 -4.83
CA LYS A 63 -7.00 -1.62 -4.59
C LYS A 63 -7.54 -0.68 -3.52
N LYS A 64 -6.84 -0.53 -2.38
CA LYS A 64 -7.23 0.45 -1.34
C LYS A 64 -7.34 1.87 -1.91
N MET A 65 -6.38 2.28 -2.74
CA MET A 65 -6.40 3.58 -3.43
C MET A 65 -7.62 3.73 -4.36
N GLY A 66 -7.94 2.70 -5.15
CA GLY A 66 -9.13 2.66 -6.00
C GLY A 66 -10.45 2.71 -5.21
N ASP A 67 -10.49 2.11 -4.02
CA ASP A 67 -11.62 2.17 -3.08
C ASP A 67 -11.64 3.47 -2.25
N HIS A 68 -10.70 4.41 -2.50
CA HIS A 68 -10.50 5.65 -1.74
C HIS A 68 -10.32 5.45 -0.23
N ALA A 69 -9.79 4.29 0.18
CA ALA A 69 -9.48 4.02 1.58
C ALA A 69 -8.31 4.89 2.06
N VAL A 70 -8.36 5.29 3.34
CA VAL A 70 -7.24 6.01 3.97
C VAL A 70 -6.05 5.07 4.11
N LEU A 71 -4.92 5.46 3.52
CA LEU A 71 -3.66 4.73 3.63
C LEU A 71 -2.92 5.07 4.91
N ASP A 72 -2.22 4.07 5.47
CA ASP A 72 -1.36 4.21 6.63
C ASP A 72 0.14 4.15 6.29
N SER A 73 1.00 4.23 7.31
CA SER A 73 2.45 4.15 7.13
C SER A 73 2.93 2.82 6.53
N ALA A 74 2.24 1.71 6.76
CA ALA A 74 2.61 0.42 6.17
C ALA A 74 2.31 0.45 4.67
N ASP A 75 1.15 0.98 4.28
CA ASP A 75 0.77 1.18 2.88
C ASP A 75 1.78 2.10 2.16
N TYR A 76 2.22 3.20 2.80
CA TYR A 76 3.25 4.06 2.21
C TYR A 76 4.62 3.39 2.07
N ASN A 77 5.03 2.51 3.00
CA ASN A 77 6.27 1.74 2.81
C ASN A 77 6.16 0.81 1.58
N VAL A 78 4.99 0.23 1.32
CA VAL A 78 4.76 -0.61 0.13
C VAL A 78 4.89 0.23 -1.14
N ILE A 79 4.29 1.42 -1.18
CA ILE A 79 4.41 2.34 -2.31
C ILE A 79 5.88 2.75 -2.53
N ASP A 80 6.60 3.16 -1.48
CA ASP A 80 8.01 3.54 -1.59
C ASP A 80 8.89 2.39 -2.09
N ASN A 81 8.66 1.18 -1.58
CA ASN A 81 9.41 0.00 -2.01
C ASN A 81 9.19 -0.31 -3.49
N TYR A 82 7.93 -0.22 -3.93
CA TYR A 82 7.56 -0.39 -5.33
C TYR A 82 8.25 0.66 -6.22
N LEU A 83 8.19 1.94 -5.85
CA LEU A 83 8.80 3.04 -6.60
C LEU A 83 10.33 2.99 -6.68
N LEU A 84 10.99 2.37 -5.70
CA LEU A 84 12.45 2.39 -5.58
C LEU A 84 13.12 1.11 -6.07
N TYR A 85 12.47 -0.04 -5.95
CA TYR A 85 13.12 -1.34 -6.09
C TYR A 85 12.39 -2.32 -7.01
N ASP A 86 11.08 -2.16 -7.21
CA ASP A 86 10.24 -3.18 -7.83
C ASP A 86 9.45 -2.56 -8.99
N HIS A 87 10.12 -2.40 -10.12
CA HIS A 87 9.48 -2.00 -11.37
C HIS A 87 9.30 -3.22 -12.25
N ASP A 88 8.38 -4.09 -11.88
CA ASP A 88 7.77 -4.96 -12.88
C ASP A 88 6.95 -4.07 -13.84
N GLU A 89 7.21 -4.19 -15.14
CA GLU A 89 6.53 -3.37 -16.15
C GLU A 89 5.04 -3.74 -16.21
N ASP A 90 4.73 -5.01 -15.93
CA ASP A 90 3.38 -5.55 -15.92
C ASP A 90 2.53 -4.94 -14.79
N GLY A 91 1.54 -4.12 -15.17
CA GLY A 91 0.61 -3.47 -14.24
C GLY A 91 1.09 -2.13 -13.67
N SER A 92 2.29 -1.67 -14.04
CA SER A 92 2.84 -0.38 -13.60
C SER A 92 1.97 0.82 -13.98
N GLU A 93 1.38 0.81 -15.17
CA GLU A 93 0.44 1.83 -15.61
C GLU A 93 -0.81 1.89 -14.72
N GLY A 94 -1.42 0.75 -14.41
CA GLY A 94 -2.61 0.69 -13.55
C GLY A 94 -2.32 1.14 -12.11
N ILE A 95 -1.13 0.83 -11.59
CA ILE A 95 -0.69 1.34 -10.28
C ILE A 95 -0.46 2.85 -10.35
N GLY A 96 0.19 3.35 -11.40
CA GLY A 96 0.41 4.78 -11.65
C GLY A 96 -0.90 5.57 -11.68
N LEU A 97 -1.88 5.10 -12.44
CA LEU A 97 -3.22 5.68 -12.55
C LEU A 97 -3.93 5.73 -11.19
N ASN A 98 -3.86 4.66 -10.39
CA ASN A 98 -4.49 4.62 -9.07
C ASN A 98 -3.82 5.59 -8.09
N ILE A 99 -2.49 5.70 -8.10
CA ILE A 99 -1.76 6.69 -7.31
C ILE A 99 -2.16 8.11 -7.73
N PHE A 100 -2.20 8.38 -9.04
CA PHE A 100 -2.59 9.67 -9.59
C PHE A 100 -3.99 10.07 -9.12
N ASN A 101 -4.98 9.21 -9.32
CA ASN A 101 -6.36 9.48 -8.93
C ASN A 101 -6.54 9.61 -7.42
N TYR A 102 -5.84 8.79 -6.63
CA TYR A 102 -5.94 8.84 -5.17
C TYR A 102 -5.38 10.13 -4.56
N LEU A 103 -4.25 10.61 -5.09
CA LEU A 103 -3.57 11.81 -4.59
C LEU A 103 -4.13 13.11 -5.19
N LYS A 104 -4.65 13.11 -6.42
CA LYS A 104 -5.10 14.32 -7.12
C LYS A 104 -6.20 15.05 -6.34
N GLY A 105 -5.91 16.26 -5.87
CA GLY A 105 -6.81 17.10 -5.09
C GLY A 105 -7.06 16.62 -3.66
N ASN A 106 -6.52 15.46 -3.26
CA ASN A 106 -6.73 14.86 -1.96
C ASN A 106 -5.69 15.37 -0.94
N LYS A 107 -5.93 16.58 -0.40
CA LYS A 107 -4.99 17.24 0.52
C LYS A 107 -4.60 16.38 1.74
N PRO A 108 -5.53 15.71 2.45
CA PRO A 108 -5.15 14.87 3.58
C PRO A 108 -4.20 13.73 3.20
N ALA A 109 -4.42 13.06 2.07
CA ALA A 109 -3.53 12.00 1.60
C ALA A 109 -2.14 12.54 1.22
N ASN A 110 -2.09 13.71 0.56
CA ASN A 110 -0.84 14.39 0.22
C ASN A 110 -0.04 14.75 1.48
N GLU A 111 -0.68 15.35 2.48
CA GLU A 111 -0.06 15.75 3.74
C GLU A 111 0.42 14.54 4.54
N SER A 112 -0.41 13.49 4.62
CA SER A 112 -0.07 12.23 5.29
C SER A 112 1.16 11.58 4.66
N TYR A 113 1.19 11.47 3.33
CA TYR A 113 2.33 10.85 2.64
C TYR A 113 3.59 11.71 2.74
N LEU A 114 3.48 13.03 2.59
CA LEU A 114 4.61 13.95 2.77
C LEU A 114 5.18 13.88 4.19
N ASN A 115 4.32 13.81 5.22
CA ASN A 115 4.74 13.65 6.61
C ASN A 115 5.46 12.32 6.82
N PHE A 116 4.94 11.23 6.25
CA PHE A 116 5.61 9.94 6.28
C PHE A 116 7.03 10.01 5.68
N LEU A 117 7.19 10.62 4.49
CA LEU A 117 8.50 10.77 3.84
C LEU A 117 9.45 11.63 4.68
N ASN A 118 8.99 12.76 5.22
CA ASN A 118 9.79 13.66 6.05
C ASN A 118 10.23 13.01 7.37
N ASN A 119 9.39 12.14 7.95
CA ASN A 119 9.69 11.44 9.21
C ASN A 119 10.69 10.29 9.05
N LYS A 120 10.81 9.73 7.84
CA LYS A 120 11.78 8.67 7.53
C LYS A 120 13.17 9.25 7.30
N ASP A 121 13.31 10.07 6.27
CA ASP A 121 14.56 10.71 5.87
C ASP A 121 14.27 11.75 4.77
N ALA A 122 14.76 12.99 4.93
CA ALA A 122 14.65 14.01 3.89
C ALA A 122 15.30 13.57 2.56
N ALA A 123 16.36 12.75 2.61
CA ALA A 123 16.99 12.20 1.42
C ALA A 123 16.12 11.12 0.75
N LEU A 124 15.27 10.41 1.50
CA LEU A 124 14.29 9.48 0.93
C LEU A 124 13.24 10.25 0.12
N ARG A 125 12.73 11.37 0.66
CA ARG A 125 11.77 12.23 -0.05
C ARG A 125 12.27 12.63 -1.44
N GLU A 126 13.50 13.13 -1.54
CA GLU A 126 14.06 13.57 -2.83
C GLU A 126 14.32 12.43 -3.81
N LYS A 127 14.36 11.16 -3.35
CA LYS A 127 14.41 9.98 -4.23
C LYS A 127 13.02 9.53 -4.67
N VAL A 128 12.05 9.54 -3.75
CA VAL A 128 10.70 9.04 -3.99
C VAL A 128 9.89 9.98 -4.89
N LEU A 129 9.92 11.30 -4.64
CA LEU A 129 9.10 12.25 -5.40
C LEU A 129 9.33 12.20 -6.93
N PRO A 130 10.56 12.20 -7.47
CA PRO A 130 10.75 12.06 -8.92
C PRO A 130 10.30 10.69 -9.47
N LYS A 131 10.39 9.62 -8.67
CA LYS A 131 9.87 8.28 -9.05
C LYS A 131 8.36 8.25 -9.12
N LEU A 132 7.71 8.93 -8.18
CA LEU A 132 6.26 9.12 -8.16
C LEU A 132 5.78 9.88 -9.41
N ILE A 133 6.51 10.90 -9.87
CA ILE A 133 6.24 11.54 -11.17
C ILE A 133 6.40 10.54 -12.32
N GLY A 134 7.46 9.74 -12.30
CA GLY A 134 7.73 8.75 -13.36
C GLY A 134 6.58 7.78 -13.56
N ILE A 135 6.01 7.24 -12.48
CA ILE A 135 4.92 6.27 -12.61
C ILE A 135 3.57 6.90 -12.98
N MET A 136 3.34 8.15 -12.57
CA MET A 136 2.14 8.90 -12.95
C MET A 136 2.29 9.64 -14.29
N CYS A 137 3.37 9.36 -15.04
CA CYS A 137 3.79 10.22 -16.14
C CYS A 137 2.77 10.29 -17.29
N ILE A 138 2.20 9.14 -17.66
CA ILE A 138 1.19 9.05 -18.73
C ILE A 138 0.00 9.97 -18.41
N ASP A 139 -0.58 9.82 -17.21
CA ASP A 139 -1.69 10.66 -16.76
C ASP A 139 -1.31 12.14 -16.69
N MET A 140 -0.09 12.47 -16.25
CA MET A 140 0.39 13.85 -16.21
C MET A 140 0.56 14.45 -17.61
N ALA A 141 1.06 13.68 -18.56
CA ALA A 141 1.24 14.09 -19.96
C ALA A 141 -0.10 14.33 -20.65
N ASP A 142 -1.03 13.38 -20.52
CA ASP A 142 -2.38 13.48 -21.09
C ASP A 142 -3.13 14.71 -20.58
N ASN A 143 -2.96 15.01 -19.30
CA ASN A 143 -3.56 16.20 -18.66
C ASN A 143 -2.72 17.48 -18.84
N LYS A 144 -1.60 17.43 -19.58
CA LYS A 144 -0.72 18.58 -19.91
C LYS A 144 -0.28 19.36 -18.67
N TYR A 145 0.16 18.65 -17.64
CA TYR A 145 0.56 19.26 -16.39
C TYR A 145 1.73 20.23 -16.56
N THR A 146 1.59 21.42 -15.98
CA THR A 146 2.73 22.29 -15.63
C THR A 146 3.11 22.02 -14.18
N TYR A 147 4.33 22.38 -13.77
CA TYR A 147 4.73 22.23 -12.37
C TYR A 147 3.81 23.00 -11.40
N LYS A 148 3.31 24.17 -11.80
CA LYS A 148 2.32 24.91 -11.03
C LYS A 148 1.00 24.15 -10.90
N GLY A 149 0.54 23.49 -11.96
CA GLY A 149 -0.64 22.62 -11.94
C GLY A 149 -0.42 21.41 -11.04
N LEU A 150 0.76 20.80 -11.11
CA LEU A 150 1.14 19.66 -10.28
C LEU A 150 1.06 20.02 -8.80
N VAL A 151 1.72 21.10 -8.37
CA VAL A 151 1.71 21.52 -6.95
C VAL A 151 0.30 21.89 -6.46
N LYS A 152 -0.57 22.38 -7.35
CA LYS A 152 -1.96 22.70 -7.01
C LYS A 152 -2.76 21.43 -6.65
N ASP A 153 -2.61 20.39 -7.47
CA ASP A 153 -3.37 19.15 -7.30
C ASP A 153 -2.69 18.17 -6.35
N PHE A 154 -1.37 18.26 -6.22
CA PHE A 154 -0.51 17.35 -5.48
C PHE A 154 0.46 18.15 -4.61
N SER A 155 -0.02 18.63 -3.46
CA SER A 155 0.76 19.51 -2.58
C SER A 155 2.05 18.87 -2.05
N LEU A 156 2.17 17.54 -2.07
CA LEU A 156 3.39 16.84 -1.65
C LEU A 156 4.62 17.19 -2.51
N PHE A 157 4.44 17.66 -3.74
CA PHE A 157 5.55 18.03 -4.63
C PHE A 157 6.06 19.46 -4.42
N LYS A 158 5.42 20.25 -3.55
CA LYS A 158 5.80 21.64 -3.32
C LYS A 158 7.29 21.74 -3.00
N GLU A 159 7.98 22.65 -3.70
CA GLU A 159 9.41 22.95 -3.54
C GLU A 159 10.40 21.81 -3.90
N SER A 160 9.94 20.68 -4.43
CA SER A 160 10.86 19.62 -4.92
C SER A 160 11.37 19.93 -6.33
N LYS A 161 12.63 20.39 -6.40
CA LYS A 161 13.34 20.61 -7.67
C LYS A 161 13.52 19.30 -8.47
N ALA A 162 13.67 18.17 -7.77
CA ALA A 162 13.78 16.86 -8.38
C ALA A 162 12.47 16.47 -9.09
N ALA A 163 11.33 16.67 -8.44
CA ALA A 163 10.02 16.44 -9.05
C ALA A 163 9.75 17.38 -10.23
N GLU A 164 10.11 18.66 -10.13
CA GLU A 164 9.99 19.61 -11.25
C GLU A 164 10.79 19.15 -12.47
N LYS A 165 12.03 18.70 -12.26
CA LYS A 165 12.88 18.17 -13.34
C LYS A 165 12.27 16.90 -13.95
N ALA A 166 11.81 15.98 -13.11
CA ALA A 166 11.17 14.74 -13.56
C ALA A 166 9.92 15.03 -14.39
N LEU A 167 9.08 15.99 -13.98
CA LEU A 167 7.89 16.39 -14.73
C LEU A 167 8.27 16.95 -16.10
N LYS A 168 9.28 17.83 -16.18
CA LYS A 168 9.72 18.37 -17.47
C LYS A 168 10.17 17.28 -18.43
N THR A 169 10.93 16.29 -17.93
CA THR A 169 11.35 15.14 -18.73
C THR A 169 10.15 14.29 -19.15
N CYS A 170 9.24 14.01 -18.22
CA CYS A 170 8.00 13.27 -18.50
C CYS A 170 7.20 13.92 -19.64
N ILE A 171 6.90 15.22 -19.55
CA ILE A 171 6.13 15.93 -20.57
C ILE A 171 6.89 15.98 -21.90
N ALA A 172 8.20 16.28 -21.89
CA ALA A 172 8.98 16.36 -23.13
C ALA A 172 8.97 15.05 -23.91
N ASN A 173 9.03 13.91 -23.23
CA ASN A 173 9.04 12.59 -23.85
C ASN A 173 7.65 12.16 -24.39
N ASN A 174 6.56 12.83 -23.99
CA ASN A 174 5.19 12.50 -24.40
C ASN A 174 4.56 13.58 -25.29
N VAL A 175 5.36 14.54 -25.80
CA VAL A 175 4.91 15.58 -26.75
C VAL A 175 5.13 15.13 -28.21
N GLU A 176 5.79 14.00 -28.44
CA GLU A 176 6.14 13.49 -29.78
C GLU A 176 5.11 12.52 -30.40
N ASP A 177 3.98 12.25 -29.75
CA ASP A 177 2.87 11.43 -30.28
C ASP A 177 1.64 12.25 -30.71
#